data_AF-A0A497LU97-F1
#
_entry.id   AF-A0A497LU97-F1
#
_cell.length_a   1.000
_cell.length_b   1.000
_cell.length_c   1.000
_cell.angle_alpha   90.00
_cell.angle_beta   90.00
_cell.angle_gamma   90.00
#
_symmetry.space_group_name_H-M   'P 1'
#
loop_
_entity.id
_entity.type
_entity.pdbx_description
1 polymer ?
#
loop_
_entity_poly.entity_id
_entity_poly.type
_entity_poly.pdbx_seq_one_letter_code
_entity_poly.pdbx_strand_id
1 'polypeptide(L)'
;MVLPLIESRIPVSSVRRVVIKHSESIEETAALFTRYLRMIWENPKYSRIFLGLPGILLVLLGFLWVFNLLTYFWIAFLLVLGSIFLIKGFGVDRLAKKAYIWIKEYSPPPFHVQIASFTAIAGFLSAGIGLYQGFSFAASNISEHALNISDLGVFLENLPRIVGWFIQGSVSLIIVGICVVLTGRAIRWYFERDTRLLRTAAIIVVIAWSSQILEQTSRVLINPSELFPAGLVFSIFIGILLAIASFLIIFIVHRKYSGFFREKEEEIEEFAEG
;
A
#
# COMPACT_ATOMS: atom_id res chain seq x y z
N MET A 1 66.28 -48.30 -25.94
CA MET A 1 67.41 -49.23 -25.79
C MET A 1 68.23 -49.22 -27.08
N VAL A 2 69.25 -48.37 -27.17
CA VAL A 2 70.31 -48.44 -28.20
C VAL A 2 71.64 -47.91 -27.64
N LEU A 3 71.77 -47.87 -26.31
CA LEU A 3 72.81 -47.13 -25.61
C LEU A 3 74.16 -47.87 -25.40
N PRO A 4 74.35 -49.19 -25.55
CA PRO A 4 75.61 -49.82 -25.10
C PRO A 4 76.63 -50.11 -26.22
N LEU A 5 76.59 -49.39 -27.36
CA LEU A 5 77.56 -49.61 -28.45
C LEU A 5 78.59 -48.48 -28.65
N ILE A 6 78.39 -47.32 -28.01
CA ILE A 6 79.25 -46.12 -28.21
C ILE A 6 80.15 -45.84 -26.98
N GLU A 7 79.95 -46.56 -25.87
CA GLU A 7 80.67 -46.30 -24.61
C GLU A 7 82.08 -46.93 -24.53
N SER A 8 82.54 -47.63 -25.58
CA SER A 8 83.80 -48.41 -25.51
C SER A 8 85.09 -47.61 -25.72
N ARG A 9 85.05 -46.29 -25.96
CA ARG A 9 86.26 -45.58 -26.40
C ARG A 9 86.58 -44.20 -25.83
N ILE A 10 85.80 -43.59 -24.94
CA ILE A 10 86.21 -42.30 -24.32
C ILE A 10 85.59 -42.13 -22.93
N PRO A 11 86.37 -41.98 -21.84
CA PRO A 11 85.82 -41.68 -20.52
C PRO A 11 85.43 -40.19 -20.45
N VAL A 12 84.13 -39.90 -20.34
CA VAL A 12 83.63 -38.53 -20.17
C VAL A 12 83.48 -38.22 -18.67
N SER A 13 84.35 -37.34 -18.17
CA SER A 13 84.27 -36.78 -16.82
C SER A 13 83.16 -35.73 -16.74
N SER A 14 82.09 -36.08 -16.02
CA SER A 14 80.99 -35.23 -15.54
C SER A 14 80.10 -34.52 -16.58
N VAL A 15 78.86 -34.99 -16.73
CA VAL A 15 77.78 -34.28 -17.43
C VAL A 15 76.97 -33.47 -16.41
N ARG A 16 77.07 -32.13 -16.43
CA ARG A 16 76.19 -31.25 -15.64
C ARG A 16 74.87 -31.06 -16.38
N ARG A 17 73.82 -31.82 -16.03
CA ARG A 17 72.47 -31.61 -16.56
C ARG A 17 71.79 -30.44 -15.86
N VAL A 18 71.45 -29.40 -16.61
CA VAL A 18 70.48 -28.38 -16.19
C VAL A 18 69.12 -28.84 -16.70
N VAL A 19 68.22 -29.27 -15.80
CA VAL A 19 66.86 -29.66 -16.14
C VAL A 19 65.97 -28.43 -16.01
N ILE A 20 65.60 -27.83 -17.15
CA ILE A 20 64.59 -26.78 -17.19
C ILE A 20 63.21 -27.46 -17.14
N LYS A 21 62.46 -27.26 -16.05
CA LYS A 21 61.06 -27.67 -15.97
C LYS A 21 60.21 -26.68 -16.77
N HIS A 22 59.68 -27.09 -17.92
CA HIS A 22 58.52 -26.43 -18.53
C HIS A 22 57.25 -27.08 -17.96
N SER A 23 56.27 -26.27 -17.55
CA SER A 23 55.03 -26.76 -16.95
C SER A 23 54.11 -27.32 -18.03
N GLU A 24 53.94 -28.64 -18.03
CA GLU A 24 53.11 -29.43 -18.95
C GLU A 24 51.65 -28.91 -19.03
N SER A 25 51.11 -28.37 -17.92
CA SER A 25 49.73 -27.86 -17.85
C SER A 25 49.45 -26.65 -18.74
N ILE A 26 50.46 -25.80 -18.98
CA ILE A 26 50.33 -24.64 -19.89
C ILE A 26 50.34 -25.12 -21.34
N GLU A 27 51.15 -26.12 -21.67
CA GLU A 27 51.20 -26.71 -23.01
C GLU A 27 49.92 -27.47 -23.34
N GLU A 28 49.35 -28.24 -22.40
CA GLU A 28 48.09 -28.95 -22.61
C GLU A 28 46.90 -27.99 -22.79
N THR A 29 46.82 -26.93 -21.97
CA THR A 29 45.75 -25.93 -22.09
C THR A 29 45.87 -25.16 -23.41
N ALA A 30 47.09 -24.78 -23.81
CA ALA A 30 47.35 -24.12 -25.08
C ALA A 30 47.05 -25.03 -26.28
N ALA A 31 47.39 -26.32 -26.19
CA ALA A 31 47.10 -27.31 -27.22
C ALA A 31 45.59 -27.54 -27.38
N LEU A 32 44.85 -27.64 -26.28
CA LEU A 32 43.38 -27.75 -26.29
C LEU A 32 42.74 -26.48 -26.87
N PHE A 33 43.16 -25.29 -26.43
CA PHE A 33 42.64 -24.03 -26.96
C PHE A 33 42.88 -23.89 -28.46
N THR A 34 44.09 -24.25 -28.92
CA THR A 34 44.44 -24.27 -30.35
C THR A 34 43.58 -25.27 -31.12
N ARG A 35 43.33 -26.46 -30.56
CA ARG A 35 42.46 -27.48 -31.17
C ARG A 35 41.01 -27.00 -31.29
N TYR A 36 40.47 -26.31 -30.29
CA TYR A 36 39.13 -25.71 -30.34
C TYR A 36 39.05 -24.54 -31.33
N LEU A 37 40.04 -23.65 -31.36
CA LEU A 37 40.11 -22.57 -32.36
C LEU A 37 40.14 -23.12 -33.79
N ARG A 38 40.94 -24.18 -34.00
CA ARG A 38 41.02 -24.86 -35.29
C ARG A 38 39.69 -25.52 -35.66
N MET A 39 39.00 -26.12 -34.69
CA MET A 39 37.68 -26.72 -34.87
C MET A 39 36.61 -25.68 -35.26
N ILE A 40 36.69 -24.46 -34.71
CA ILE A 40 35.79 -23.34 -35.06
C ILE A 40 36.01 -22.88 -36.50
N TRP A 41 37.27 -22.86 -36.98
CA TRP A 41 37.61 -22.38 -38.32
C TRP A 41 37.37 -23.43 -39.41
N GLU A 42 37.76 -24.69 -39.18
CA GLU A 42 37.76 -25.74 -40.20
C GLU A 42 36.39 -26.43 -40.36
N ASN A 43 35.54 -26.46 -39.33
CA ASN A 43 34.24 -27.12 -39.42
C ASN A 43 33.12 -26.15 -39.87
N PRO A 44 32.51 -26.36 -41.04
CA PRO A 44 31.53 -25.43 -41.61
C PRO A 44 30.25 -25.29 -40.75
N LYS A 45 29.90 -26.33 -39.99
CA LYS A 45 28.72 -26.33 -39.10
C LYS A 45 28.93 -25.47 -37.85
N TYR A 46 30.12 -25.48 -37.27
CA TYR A 46 30.46 -24.71 -36.07
C TYR A 46 30.86 -23.27 -36.40
N SER A 47 31.59 -23.07 -37.50
CA SER A 47 31.94 -21.75 -38.02
C SER A 47 30.69 -20.88 -38.27
N ARG A 48 29.61 -21.44 -38.83
CA ARG A 48 28.38 -20.68 -39.10
C ARG A 48 27.70 -20.14 -37.84
N ILE A 49 27.78 -20.86 -36.73
CA ILE A 49 27.15 -20.44 -35.46
C ILE A 49 28.08 -19.50 -34.69
N PHE A 50 29.37 -19.81 -34.64
CA PHE A 50 30.33 -19.08 -33.80
C PHE A 50 30.94 -17.85 -34.49
N LEU A 51 31.12 -17.88 -35.82
CA LEU A 51 31.62 -16.75 -36.61
C LEU A 51 30.50 -16.09 -37.42
N GLY A 52 29.56 -16.87 -37.96
CA GLY A 52 28.48 -16.34 -38.80
C GLY A 52 27.46 -15.51 -38.01
N LEU A 53 26.96 -16.02 -36.88
CA LEU A 53 25.98 -15.30 -36.06
C LEU A 53 26.51 -13.96 -35.53
N PRO A 54 27.71 -13.88 -34.91
CA PRO A 54 28.28 -12.58 -34.51
C PRO A 54 28.74 -11.74 -35.70
N GLY A 55 29.18 -12.36 -36.82
CA GLY A 55 29.54 -11.63 -38.03
C GLY A 55 28.36 -10.88 -38.65
N ILE A 56 27.19 -11.53 -38.75
CA ILE A 56 25.94 -10.89 -39.21
C ILE A 56 25.52 -9.79 -38.24
N LEU A 57 25.66 -10.02 -36.93
CA LEU A 57 25.36 -9.02 -35.89
C LEU A 57 26.27 -7.79 -36.00
N LEU A 58 27.56 -7.98 -36.29
CA LEU A 58 28.53 -6.91 -36.52
C LEU A 58 28.22 -6.11 -37.78
N VAL A 59 27.84 -6.78 -38.87
CA VAL A 59 27.42 -6.11 -40.12
C VAL A 59 26.15 -5.28 -39.88
N LEU A 60 25.19 -5.84 -39.14
CA LEU A 60 23.96 -5.13 -38.76
C LEU A 60 24.28 -3.91 -37.88
N LEU A 61 25.18 -4.05 -36.89
CA LEU A 61 25.64 -2.94 -36.06
C LEU A 61 26.33 -1.84 -36.88
N GLY A 62 27.19 -2.23 -37.83
CA GLY A 62 27.85 -1.30 -38.74
C GLY A 62 26.86 -0.54 -39.63
N PHE A 63 25.83 -1.22 -40.13
CA PHE A 63 24.75 -0.58 -40.87
C PHE A 63 23.99 0.43 -39.99
N LEU A 64 23.58 0.04 -38.78
CA LEU A 64 22.91 0.93 -37.83
C LEU A 64 23.77 2.13 -37.40
N TRP A 65 25.10 1.99 -37.40
CA TRP A 65 26.03 3.07 -37.10
C TRP A 65 26.01 4.17 -38.17
N VAL A 66 25.99 3.80 -39.46
CA VAL A 66 25.91 4.76 -40.58
C VAL A 66 24.62 5.59 -40.52
N PHE A 67 23.50 4.97 -40.10
CA PHE A 67 22.23 5.67 -39.94
C PHE A 67 22.05 6.37 -38.59
N ASN A 68 23.04 6.31 -37.69
CA ASN A 68 22.99 6.89 -36.34
C ASN A 68 21.81 6.38 -35.46
N LEU A 69 21.33 5.16 -35.73
CA LEU A 69 20.26 4.50 -34.97
C LEU A 69 20.78 3.60 -33.84
N LEU A 70 22.11 3.54 -33.66
CA LEU A 70 22.78 2.66 -32.71
C LEU A 70 22.29 2.88 -31.27
N THR A 71 22.05 4.13 -30.89
CA THR A 71 21.56 4.49 -29.55
C THR A 71 20.16 3.92 -29.29
N TYR A 72 19.26 4.00 -30.27
CA TYR A 72 17.90 3.44 -30.15
C TYR A 72 17.92 1.91 -30.06
N PHE A 73 18.83 1.26 -30.79
CA PHE A 73 19.04 -0.18 -30.69
C PHE A 73 19.51 -0.58 -29.29
N TRP A 74 20.48 0.15 -28.72
CA TRP A 74 20.99 -0.15 -27.38
C TRP A 74 19.92 0.04 -26.30
N ILE A 75 19.11 1.10 -26.40
CA ILE A 75 17.98 1.35 -25.50
C ILE A 75 16.95 0.22 -25.61
N ALA A 76 16.54 -0.16 -26.83
CA ALA A 76 15.58 -1.24 -27.04
C ALA A 76 16.12 -2.58 -26.54
N PHE A 77 17.40 -2.88 -26.81
CA PHE A 77 18.05 -4.11 -26.35
C PHE A 77 18.11 -4.19 -24.82
N LEU A 78 18.58 -3.13 -24.16
CA LEU A 78 18.62 -3.05 -22.69
C LEU A 78 17.23 -3.14 -22.07
N LEU A 79 16.22 -2.53 -22.70
CA LEU A 79 14.85 -2.55 -22.20
C LEU A 79 14.24 -3.96 -22.29
N VAL A 80 14.44 -4.66 -23.42
CA VAL A 80 13.98 -6.04 -23.59
C VAL A 80 14.72 -6.98 -22.64
N LEU A 81 16.05 -6.87 -22.57
CA LEU A 81 16.88 -7.75 -21.73
C LEU A 81 16.61 -7.49 -20.24
N GLY A 82 16.48 -6.22 -19.86
CA GLY A 82 16.06 -5.80 -18.52
C GLY A 82 14.68 -6.31 -18.16
N SER A 83 13.71 -6.25 -19.07
CA SER A 83 12.37 -6.81 -18.85
C SER A 83 12.40 -8.32 -18.64
N ILE A 84 13.18 -9.05 -19.44
CA ILE A 84 13.35 -10.50 -19.29
C ILE A 84 13.98 -10.84 -17.93
N PHE A 85 15.02 -10.10 -17.53
CA PHE A 85 15.66 -10.28 -16.22
C PHE A 85 14.76 -9.88 -15.06
N LEU A 86 13.93 -8.85 -15.18
CA LEU A 86 12.96 -8.50 -14.15
C LEU A 86 11.91 -9.60 -14.00
N ILE A 87 11.29 -10.03 -15.10
CA ILE A 87 10.25 -11.08 -15.07
C ILE A 87 10.81 -12.37 -14.48
N LYS A 88 11.98 -12.80 -14.97
CA LYS A 88 12.58 -14.10 -14.63
C LYS A 88 13.35 -14.07 -13.31
N GLY A 89 13.95 -12.93 -12.95
CA GLY A 89 14.75 -12.73 -11.74
C GLY A 89 13.90 -12.45 -10.49
N PHE A 90 12.80 -11.69 -10.63
CA PHE A 90 11.87 -11.46 -9.53
C PHE A 90 10.74 -12.49 -9.45
N GLY A 91 10.68 -13.45 -10.38
CA GLY A 91 9.63 -14.47 -10.41
C GLY A 91 8.22 -13.85 -10.54
N VAL A 92 8.12 -12.74 -11.28
CA VAL A 92 6.87 -11.98 -11.46
C VAL A 92 5.80 -12.86 -12.10
N ASP A 93 6.20 -13.86 -12.88
CA ASP A 93 5.32 -14.89 -13.43
C ASP A 93 4.56 -15.67 -12.34
N ARG A 94 5.21 -15.96 -11.21
CA ARG A 94 4.59 -16.68 -10.09
C ARG A 94 3.70 -15.77 -9.27
N LEU A 95 4.11 -14.51 -9.08
CA LEU A 95 3.30 -13.49 -8.40
C LEU A 95 2.04 -13.17 -9.19
N ALA A 96 2.14 -13.01 -10.52
CA ALA A 96 1.00 -12.78 -11.39
C ALA A 96 0.04 -13.97 -11.41
N LYS A 97 0.55 -15.21 -11.44
CA LYS A 97 -0.30 -16.41 -11.32
C LYS A 97 -0.98 -16.50 -9.96
N LYS A 98 -0.26 -16.22 -8.86
CA LYS A 98 -0.85 -16.17 -7.51
C LYS A 98 -1.90 -15.07 -7.39
N ALA A 99 -1.66 -13.89 -7.96
CA ALA A 99 -2.62 -12.80 -7.98
C ALA A 99 -3.86 -13.14 -8.81
N TYR A 100 -3.68 -13.79 -9.97
CA TYR A 100 -4.79 -14.23 -10.81
C TYR A 100 -5.65 -15.30 -10.13
N ILE A 101 -5.02 -16.29 -9.51
CA ILE A 101 -5.72 -17.31 -8.71
C ILE A 101 -6.41 -16.67 -7.51
N TRP A 102 -5.73 -15.76 -6.81
CA TRP A 102 -6.29 -15.01 -5.68
C TRP A 102 -7.52 -14.18 -6.07
N ILE A 103 -7.52 -13.52 -7.24
CA ILE A 103 -8.69 -12.78 -7.76
C ILE A 103 -9.82 -13.72 -8.15
N LYS A 104 -9.50 -14.88 -8.74
CA LYS A 104 -10.52 -15.86 -9.20
C LYS A 104 -11.15 -16.63 -8.04
N GLU A 105 -10.39 -16.93 -6.99
CA GLU A 105 -10.84 -17.58 -5.75
C GLU A 105 -11.32 -16.58 -4.71
N TYR A 106 -11.29 -15.28 -5.02
CA TYR A 106 -11.87 -14.24 -4.18
C TYR A 106 -13.40 -14.41 -4.15
N SER A 107 -13.88 -15.23 -3.23
CA SER A 107 -15.29 -15.17 -2.85
C SER A 107 -15.55 -13.79 -2.25
N PRO A 108 -16.41 -12.96 -2.87
CA PRO A 108 -16.66 -11.62 -2.37
C PRO A 108 -17.13 -11.74 -0.92
N PRO A 109 -16.55 -10.97 0.02
CA PRO A 109 -17.04 -10.96 1.39
C PRO A 109 -18.54 -10.59 1.35
N PRO A 110 -19.35 -11.15 2.25
CA PRO A 110 -20.80 -10.98 2.19
C PRO A 110 -21.18 -9.50 2.12
N PHE A 111 -22.24 -9.17 1.36
CA PHE A 111 -22.61 -7.80 0.99
C PHE A 111 -22.63 -6.80 2.17
N HIS A 112 -23.01 -7.26 3.37
CA HIS A 112 -23.01 -6.44 4.58
C HIS A 112 -21.61 -5.98 5.04
N VAL A 113 -20.56 -6.77 4.83
CA VAL A 113 -19.17 -6.39 5.13
C VAL A 113 -18.67 -5.35 4.14
N GLN A 114 -19.06 -5.45 2.87
CA GLN A 114 -18.69 -4.46 1.85
C GLN A 114 -19.30 -3.08 2.15
N ILE A 115 -20.57 -3.05 2.55
CA ILE A 115 -21.25 -1.81 2.95
C ILE A 115 -20.55 -1.19 4.17
N ALA A 116 -20.24 -1.98 5.20
CA ALA A 116 -19.53 -1.48 6.39
C ALA A 116 -18.15 -0.90 6.03
N SER A 117 -17.37 -1.60 5.20
CA SER A 117 -16.06 -1.10 4.75
C SER A 117 -16.16 0.16 3.90
N PHE A 118 -17.14 0.24 2.98
CA PHE A 118 -17.37 1.43 2.16
C PHE A 118 -17.75 2.64 3.02
N THR A 119 -18.68 2.46 3.97
CA THR A 119 -19.06 3.54 4.90
C THR A 119 -17.91 3.96 5.82
N ALA A 120 -17.02 3.04 6.19
CA ALA A 120 -15.84 3.36 6.99
C ALA A 120 -14.87 4.27 6.21
N ILE A 121 -14.62 3.95 4.94
CA ILE A 121 -13.80 4.78 4.05
C ILE A 121 -14.46 6.14 3.82
N ALA A 122 -15.76 6.15 3.50
CA ALA A 122 -16.52 7.38 3.29
C ALA A 122 -16.54 8.29 4.54
N GLY A 123 -16.73 7.70 5.72
CA GLY A 123 -16.70 8.43 6.98
C GLY A 123 -15.31 8.98 7.32
N PHE A 124 -14.24 8.22 7.04
CA PHE A 124 -12.87 8.70 7.22
C PHE A 124 -12.54 9.86 6.27
N LEU A 125 -12.95 9.77 5.01
CA LEU A 125 -12.81 10.86 4.04
C LEU A 125 -13.61 12.10 4.46
N SER A 126 -14.86 11.93 4.92
CA SER A 126 -15.67 13.02 5.44
C SER A 126 -15.02 13.72 6.64
N ALA A 127 -14.46 12.96 7.57
CA ALA A 127 -13.73 13.52 8.71
C ALA A 127 -12.47 14.28 8.27
N GLY A 128 -11.73 13.76 7.30
CA GLY A 128 -10.56 14.44 6.71
C GLY A 128 -10.92 15.76 6.04
N ILE A 129 -12.00 15.80 5.26
CA ILE A 129 -12.52 17.02 4.64
C ILE A 129 -12.99 18.01 5.72
N GLY A 130 -13.64 17.53 6.78
CA GLY A 130 -14.05 18.36 7.92
C GLY A 130 -12.88 19.04 8.63
N LEU A 131 -11.76 18.35 8.82
CA LEU A 131 -10.54 18.96 9.39
C LEU A 131 -9.96 20.05 8.49
N TYR A 132 -9.90 19.78 7.19
CA TYR A 132 -9.43 20.76 6.20
C TYR A 132 -10.34 22.00 6.16
N GLN A 133 -11.65 21.80 6.19
CA GLN A 133 -12.62 22.90 6.23
C GLN A 133 -12.52 23.70 7.52
N GLY A 134 -12.36 23.05 8.68
CA GLY A 134 -12.16 23.74 9.96
C GLY A 134 -10.90 24.61 9.97
N PHE A 135 -9.78 24.08 9.45
CA PHE A 135 -8.53 24.84 9.38
C PHE A 135 -8.63 26.03 8.43
N SER A 136 -9.17 25.83 7.22
CA SER A 136 -9.34 26.91 6.23
C SER A 136 -10.30 28.00 6.74
N PHE A 137 -11.38 27.61 7.42
CA PHE A 137 -12.31 28.56 8.03
C PHE A 137 -11.65 29.37 9.15
N ALA A 138 -10.92 28.71 10.07
CA ALA A 138 -10.17 29.41 11.12
C ALA A 138 -9.11 30.36 10.55
N ALA A 139 -8.34 29.92 9.55
CA ALA A 139 -7.30 30.72 8.90
C ALA A 139 -7.87 31.97 8.21
N SER A 140 -9.02 31.84 7.54
CA SER A 140 -9.69 32.98 6.89
C SER A 140 -10.13 34.05 7.89
N ASN A 141 -10.72 33.64 9.02
CA ASN A 141 -11.17 34.56 10.06
C ASN A 141 -9.99 35.25 10.77
N ILE A 142 -8.87 34.56 10.96
CA ILE A 142 -7.64 35.15 11.51
C ILE A 142 -7.10 36.26 10.60
N SER A 143 -7.09 36.02 9.28
CA SER A 143 -6.65 37.00 8.29
C SER A 143 -7.58 38.21 8.23
N GLU A 144 -8.89 38.01 8.36
CA GLU A 144 -9.89 39.08 8.33
C GLU A 144 -9.83 39.97 9.58
N HIS A 145 -9.60 39.36 10.76
CA HIS A 145 -9.51 40.09 12.02
C HIS A 145 -8.10 40.65 12.30
N ALA A 146 -7.16 40.53 11.35
CA ALA A 146 -5.79 41.01 11.43
C ALA A 146 -5.07 40.65 12.75
N LEU A 147 -5.28 39.42 13.24
CA LEU A 147 -4.64 38.96 14.48
C LEU A 147 -3.13 38.77 14.22
N ASN A 148 -2.29 39.57 14.87
CA ASN A 148 -0.84 39.40 14.84
C ASN A 148 -0.44 38.18 15.69
N ILE A 149 -0.40 36.99 15.08
CA ILE A 149 -0.03 35.72 15.74
C ILE A 149 1.47 35.66 16.09
N SER A 150 2.27 36.65 15.68
CA SER A 150 3.70 36.70 15.99
C SER A 150 4.00 36.87 17.48
N ASP A 151 3.04 37.35 18.27
CA ASP A 151 3.17 37.48 19.73
C ASP A 151 2.38 36.37 20.45
N LEU A 152 3.08 35.62 21.30
CA LEU A 152 2.54 34.47 22.02
C LEU A 152 1.44 34.89 23.02
N GLY A 153 1.50 36.12 23.53
CA GLY A 153 0.47 36.69 24.41
C GLY A 153 -0.86 36.91 23.69
N VAL A 154 -0.81 37.50 22.49
CA VAL A 154 -2.00 37.79 21.66
C VAL A 154 -2.63 36.49 21.14
N PHE A 155 -1.81 35.48 20.85
CA PHE A 155 -2.30 34.16 20.47
C PHE A 155 -3.09 33.48 21.60
N LEU A 156 -2.57 33.50 22.84
CA LEU A 156 -3.23 32.89 23.99
C LEU A 156 -4.55 33.59 24.35
N GLU A 157 -4.60 34.92 24.22
CA GLU A 157 -5.82 35.69 24.48
C GLU A 157 -6.94 35.38 23.46
N ASN A 158 -6.58 35.15 22.19
CA ASN A 158 -7.53 34.87 21.12
C ASN A 158 -7.75 33.38 20.85
N LEU A 159 -7.07 32.50 21.60
CA LEU A 159 -7.17 31.05 21.48
C LEU A 159 -8.63 30.55 21.56
N PRO A 160 -9.48 31.03 22.49
CA PRO A 160 -10.88 30.60 22.54
C PRO A 160 -11.65 30.91 21.24
N ARG A 161 -11.39 32.06 20.60
CA ARG A 161 -12.06 32.44 19.34
C ARG A 161 -11.56 31.61 18.16
N ILE A 162 -10.25 31.36 18.10
CA ILE A 162 -9.64 30.51 17.07
C ILE A 162 -10.20 29.08 17.15
N VAL A 163 -10.28 28.53 18.36
CA VAL A 163 -10.89 27.22 18.62
C VAL A 163 -12.39 27.26 18.26
N GLY A 164 -13.10 28.33 18.60
CA GLY A 164 -14.49 28.56 18.22
C GLY A 164 -14.69 28.47 16.70
N TRP A 165 -13.93 29.22 15.90
CA TRP A 165 -14.02 29.18 14.43
C TRP A 165 -13.67 27.79 13.87
N PHE A 166 -12.63 27.15 14.40
CA PHE A 166 -12.26 25.80 13.96
C PHE A 166 -13.39 24.78 14.21
N ILE A 167 -13.99 24.82 15.39
CA ILE A 167 -15.13 23.96 15.76
C ILE A 167 -16.31 24.24 14.82
N GLN A 168 -16.62 25.52 14.52
CA GLN A 168 -17.72 25.89 13.63
C GLN A 168 -17.56 25.30 12.22
N GLY A 169 -16.35 25.33 11.67
CA GLY A 169 -16.08 24.87 10.31
C GLY A 169 -15.92 23.36 10.16
N SER A 170 -15.62 22.62 11.24
CA SER A 170 -15.27 21.19 11.16
C SER A 170 -16.32 20.23 11.72
N VAL A 171 -17.07 20.64 12.74
CA VAL A 171 -17.92 19.75 13.55
C VAL A 171 -18.98 19.03 12.73
N SER A 172 -19.65 19.72 11.81
CA SER A 172 -20.72 19.14 11.00
C SER A 172 -20.23 17.97 10.15
N LEU A 173 -19.14 18.15 9.38
CA LEU A 173 -18.59 17.12 8.51
C LEU A 173 -17.92 15.96 9.27
N ILE A 174 -17.28 16.24 10.41
CA ILE A 174 -16.67 15.19 11.25
C ILE A 174 -17.76 14.31 11.86
N ILE A 175 -18.83 14.91 12.41
CA ILE A 175 -19.91 14.16 13.03
C ILE A 175 -20.72 13.39 12.00
N VAL A 176 -21.02 14.00 10.84
CA VAL A 176 -21.62 13.28 9.71
C VAL A 176 -20.74 12.09 9.31
N GLY A 177 -19.42 12.26 9.22
CA GLY A 177 -18.49 11.17 8.96
C GLY A 177 -18.61 10.03 9.98
N ILE A 178 -18.62 10.35 11.28
CA ILE A 178 -18.78 9.36 12.35
C ILE A 178 -20.13 8.65 12.26
N CYS A 179 -21.22 9.39 12.02
CA CYS A 179 -22.56 8.83 11.86
C CYS A 179 -22.64 7.88 10.66
N VAL A 180 -21.98 8.19 9.54
CA VAL A 180 -21.90 7.32 8.37
C VAL A 180 -21.19 6.00 8.69
N VAL A 181 -20.04 6.04 9.40
CA VAL A 181 -19.34 4.81 9.83
C VAL A 181 -20.21 3.96 10.75
N LEU A 182 -20.85 4.58 11.74
CA LEU A 182 -21.71 3.87 12.69
C LEU A 182 -22.95 3.27 12.01
N THR A 183 -23.51 3.96 11.02
CA THR A 183 -24.65 3.46 10.25
C THR A 183 -24.27 2.21 9.46
N GLY A 184 -23.11 2.17 8.80
CA GLY A 184 -22.68 0.96 8.10
C GLY A 184 -22.44 -0.22 9.03
N ARG A 185 -21.96 0.02 10.26
CA ARG A 185 -21.88 -1.02 11.30
C ARG A 185 -23.25 -1.45 11.80
N ALA A 186 -24.19 -0.52 11.96
CA ALA A 186 -25.57 -0.83 12.33
C ALA A 186 -26.26 -1.70 11.27
N ILE A 187 -26.07 -1.42 9.98
CA ILE A 187 -26.59 -2.23 8.87
C ILE A 187 -26.05 -3.65 8.95
N ARG A 188 -24.75 -3.82 9.26
CA ARG A 188 -24.17 -5.17 9.44
C ARG A 188 -24.88 -5.94 10.57
N TRP A 189 -25.08 -5.31 11.73
CA TRP A 189 -25.78 -5.94 12.86
C TRP A 189 -27.27 -6.19 12.61
N TYR A 190 -27.89 -5.45 11.68
CA TYR A 190 -29.26 -5.70 11.25
C TYR A 190 -29.38 -7.06 10.56
N PHE A 191 -28.48 -7.34 9.63
CA PHE A 191 -28.45 -8.62 8.93
C PHE A 191 -28.01 -9.78 9.83
N GLU A 192 -27.13 -9.52 10.81
CA GLU A 192 -26.72 -10.53 11.78
C GLU A 192 -27.78 -10.80 12.86
N ARG A 193 -28.90 -10.04 12.87
CA ARG A 193 -29.98 -10.07 13.88
C ARG A 193 -29.46 -9.99 15.32
N ASP A 194 -28.56 -9.05 15.59
CA ASP A 194 -27.97 -8.87 16.94
C ASP A 194 -28.59 -7.67 17.66
N THR A 195 -28.84 -7.81 18.96
CA THR A 195 -29.35 -6.75 19.86
C THR A 195 -28.45 -5.51 19.90
N ARG A 196 -27.17 -5.67 19.51
CA ARG A 196 -26.18 -4.59 19.39
C ARG A 196 -26.62 -3.47 18.43
N LEU A 197 -27.46 -3.77 17.43
CA LEU A 197 -27.99 -2.76 16.51
C LEU A 197 -28.71 -1.63 17.23
N LEU A 198 -29.59 -1.96 18.18
CA LEU A 198 -30.42 -0.97 18.87
C LEU A 198 -29.54 0.00 19.68
N ARG A 199 -28.50 -0.53 20.32
CA ARG A 199 -27.51 0.26 21.03
C ARG A 199 -26.76 1.20 20.08
N THR A 200 -26.34 0.71 18.91
CA THR A 200 -25.65 1.55 17.91
C THR A 200 -26.54 2.64 17.34
N ALA A 201 -27.82 2.34 17.10
CA ALA A 201 -28.80 3.34 16.69
C ALA A 201 -28.95 4.46 17.73
N ALA A 202 -29.02 4.12 19.03
CA ALA A 202 -28.99 5.12 20.10
C ALA A 202 -27.77 6.03 20.02
N ILE A 203 -26.60 5.40 19.90
CA ILE A 203 -25.31 6.09 19.86
C ILE A 203 -25.26 7.05 18.66
N ILE A 204 -25.79 6.67 17.49
CA ILE A 204 -25.88 7.54 16.31
C ILE A 204 -26.72 8.78 16.62
N VAL A 205 -27.89 8.62 17.25
CA VAL A 205 -28.78 9.75 17.58
C VAL A 205 -28.11 10.71 18.55
N VAL A 206 -27.46 10.18 19.59
CA VAL A 206 -26.77 11.00 20.60
C VAL A 206 -25.58 11.75 19.98
N ILE A 207 -24.77 11.07 19.16
CA ILE A 207 -23.63 11.68 18.48
C ILE A 207 -24.09 12.73 17.47
N ALA A 208 -25.15 12.45 16.70
CA ALA A 208 -25.72 13.41 15.77
C ALA A 208 -26.19 14.67 16.50
N TRP A 209 -26.85 14.54 17.65
CA TRP A 209 -27.28 15.71 18.44
C TRP A 209 -26.11 16.44 19.11
N SER A 210 -25.03 15.75 19.45
CA SER A 210 -23.82 16.37 19.98
C SER A 210 -23.25 17.45 19.04
N SER A 211 -23.49 17.36 17.72
CA SER A 211 -23.14 18.41 16.76
C SER A 211 -23.75 19.76 17.13
N GLN A 212 -25.03 19.76 17.52
CA GLN A 212 -25.74 20.97 17.92
C GLN A 212 -25.19 21.55 19.21
N ILE A 213 -24.67 20.74 20.12
CA ILE A 213 -24.05 21.24 21.36
C ILE A 213 -22.70 21.90 21.04
N LEU A 214 -21.90 21.26 20.18
CA LEU A 214 -20.58 21.77 19.80
C LEU A 214 -20.68 23.04 18.93
N GLU A 215 -21.64 23.12 18.02
CA GLU A 215 -21.89 24.35 17.23
C GLU A 215 -22.31 25.53 18.12
N GLN A 216 -23.20 25.31 19.08
CA GLN A 216 -23.58 26.36 20.02
C GLN A 216 -22.42 26.75 20.93
N THR A 217 -21.59 25.78 21.34
CA THR A 217 -20.37 26.04 22.13
C THR A 217 -19.40 26.93 21.34
N SER A 218 -19.19 26.63 20.06
CA SER A 218 -18.37 27.44 19.17
C SER A 218 -18.84 28.90 19.10
N ARG A 219 -20.16 29.14 18.99
CA ARG A 219 -20.73 30.50 18.95
C ARG A 219 -20.44 31.30 20.23
N VAL A 220 -20.57 30.66 21.39
CA VAL A 220 -20.25 31.27 22.69
C VAL A 220 -18.75 31.60 22.80
N LEU A 221 -17.89 30.73 22.26
CA LEU A 221 -16.44 30.95 22.22
C LEU A 221 -16.04 32.13 21.32
N ILE A 222 -16.77 32.36 20.22
CA ILE A 222 -16.51 33.46 19.28
C ILE A 222 -17.01 34.80 19.83
N ASN A 223 -18.23 34.80 20.39
CA ASN A 223 -18.91 36.00 20.90
C ASN A 223 -19.25 35.85 22.39
N PRO A 224 -18.30 36.17 23.30
CA PRO A 224 -18.52 36.03 24.75
C PRO A 224 -19.46 37.10 25.33
N SER A 225 -19.98 38.02 24.51
CA SER A 225 -20.86 39.12 24.93
C SER A 225 -22.31 38.69 25.16
N GLU A 226 -22.68 37.46 24.82
CA GLU A 226 -24.02 36.94 25.12
C GLU A 226 -24.18 36.67 26.62
N LEU A 227 -24.91 37.55 27.32
CA LEU A 227 -25.18 37.46 28.76
C LEU A 227 -25.87 36.14 29.16
N PHE A 228 -26.64 35.55 28.24
CA PHE A 228 -27.27 34.24 28.38
C PHE A 228 -27.21 33.49 27.05
N PRO A 229 -26.37 32.45 26.90
CA PRO A 229 -26.31 31.64 25.70
C PRO A 229 -27.51 30.69 25.64
N ALA A 230 -28.69 31.25 25.38
CA ALA A 230 -29.95 30.53 25.37
C ALA A 230 -29.90 29.34 24.39
N GLY A 231 -29.25 29.53 23.23
CA GLY A 231 -29.07 28.47 22.23
C GLY A 231 -28.31 27.25 22.76
N LEU A 232 -27.28 27.45 23.59
CA LEU A 232 -26.53 26.36 24.19
C LEU A 232 -27.34 25.63 25.26
N VAL A 233 -28.04 26.39 26.12
CA VAL A 233 -28.91 25.81 27.17
C VAL A 233 -30.04 24.99 26.55
N PHE A 234 -30.72 25.52 25.51
CA PHE A 234 -31.76 24.79 24.80
C PHE A 234 -31.21 23.54 24.09
N SER A 235 -30.04 23.65 23.45
CA SER A 235 -29.41 22.51 22.77
C SER A 235 -29.07 21.38 23.75
N ILE A 236 -28.55 21.70 24.93
CA ILE A 236 -28.29 20.72 26.00
C ILE A 236 -29.60 20.12 26.52
N PHE A 237 -30.59 20.96 26.83
CA PHE A 237 -31.88 20.49 27.37
C PHE A 237 -32.58 19.53 26.40
N ILE A 238 -32.67 19.91 25.13
CA ILE A 238 -33.26 19.06 24.08
C ILE A 238 -32.40 17.80 23.89
N GLY A 239 -31.08 17.90 23.99
CA GLY A 239 -30.17 16.75 23.86
C GLY A 239 -30.38 15.71 24.95
N ILE A 240 -30.58 16.14 26.20
CA ILE A 240 -30.91 15.24 27.32
C ILE A 240 -32.26 14.56 27.07
N LEU A 241 -33.26 15.34 26.65
CA LEU A 241 -34.62 14.84 26.36
C LEU A 241 -34.59 13.80 25.22
N LEU A 242 -33.81 14.06 24.18
CA LEU A 242 -33.62 13.16 23.05
C LEU A 242 -32.88 11.88 23.45
N ALA A 243 -31.86 11.97 24.31
CA ALA A 243 -31.14 10.79 24.82
C ALA A 243 -32.07 9.88 25.63
N ILE A 244 -32.91 10.45 26.48
CA ILE A 244 -33.92 9.71 27.25
C ILE A 244 -34.94 9.07 26.31
N ALA A 245 -35.46 9.82 25.33
CA ALA A 245 -36.40 9.31 24.34
C ALA A 245 -35.81 8.15 23.53
N SER A 246 -34.56 8.28 23.08
CA SER A 246 -33.84 7.23 22.35
C SER A 246 -33.71 5.95 23.17
N PHE A 247 -33.35 6.07 24.46
CA PHE A 247 -33.26 4.94 25.37
C PHE A 247 -34.63 4.25 25.59
N LEU A 248 -35.69 5.03 25.78
CA LEU A 248 -37.05 4.50 25.94
C LEU A 248 -37.53 3.76 24.68
N ILE A 249 -37.27 4.32 23.50
CA ILE A 249 -37.61 3.68 22.22
C ILE A 249 -36.90 2.32 22.11
N ILE A 250 -35.61 2.27 22.46
CA ILE A 250 -34.85 1.01 22.44
C ILE A 250 -35.43 -0.01 23.40
N PHE A 251 -35.80 0.39 24.61
CA PHE A 251 -36.43 -0.50 25.58
C PHE A 251 -37.75 -1.08 25.07
N ILE A 252 -38.60 -0.25 24.44
CA ILE A 252 -39.87 -0.68 23.84
C ILE A 252 -39.63 -1.62 22.66
N VAL A 253 -38.69 -1.28 21.76
CA VAL A 253 -38.35 -2.09 20.59
C VAL A 253 -37.75 -3.42 21.02
N HIS A 254 -36.86 -3.45 22.00
CA HIS A 254 -36.30 -4.69 22.54
C HIS A 254 -37.39 -5.58 23.14
N ARG A 255 -38.35 -5.01 23.89
CA ARG A 255 -39.48 -5.76 24.46
C ARG A 255 -40.44 -6.29 23.39
N LYS A 256 -40.65 -5.55 22.29
CA LYS A 256 -41.59 -5.92 21.22
C LYS A 256 -41.00 -6.91 20.21
N TYR A 257 -39.70 -6.82 19.95
CA TYR A 257 -39.00 -7.64 18.95
C TYR A 257 -38.10 -8.72 19.58
N SER A 258 -38.27 -9.03 20.87
CA SER A 258 -37.50 -10.08 21.55
C SER A 258 -37.55 -11.43 20.83
N GLY A 259 -38.68 -11.77 20.18
CA GLY A 259 -38.81 -12.99 19.37
C GLY A 259 -37.97 -13.01 18.08
N PHE A 260 -37.71 -11.86 17.45
CA PHE A 260 -36.89 -11.77 16.23
C PHE A 260 -35.39 -11.99 16.51
N PHE A 261 -34.95 -11.67 17.73
CA PHE A 261 -33.59 -11.88 18.20
C PHE A 261 -33.37 -13.28 18.79
N ARG A 262 -34.45 -13.99 19.20
CA ARG A 262 -34.38 -15.32 19.86
C ARG A 262 -34.24 -16.49 18.88
N GLU A 263 -34.74 -16.35 17.66
CA GLU A 263 -34.72 -17.40 16.61
C GLU A 263 -33.30 -17.86 16.22
N LYS A 264 -32.27 -17.02 16.47
CA LYS A 264 -30.87 -17.35 16.18
C LYS A 264 -30.12 -17.96 17.39
N GLU A 265 -30.57 -17.69 18.62
CA GLU A 265 -30.04 -18.39 19.80
C GLU A 265 -30.44 -19.87 19.76
N GLU A 266 -31.67 -20.17 19.34
CA GLU A 266 -32.17 -21.54 19.15
C GLU A 266 -31.42 -22.27 18.00
N GLU A 267 -31.13 -21.61 16.86
CA GLU A 267 -30.30 -22.21 15.79
C GLU A 267 -28.86 -22.53 16.26
N ILE A 268 -28.21 -21.66 17.05
CA ILE A 268 -26.82 -21.89 17.51
C ILE A 268 -26.75 -23.01 18.54
N GLU A 269 -27.76 -23.19 19.38
CA GLU A 269 -27.84 -24.30 20.34
C GLU A 269 -28.10 -25.65 19.63
N GLU A 270 -28.98 -25.70 18.61
CA GLU A 270 -29.19 -26.92 17.82
C GLU A 270 -27.94 -27.36 17.02
N PHE A 271 -27.14 -26.42 16.51
CA PHE A 271 -25.87 -26.73 15.83
C PHE A 271 -24.73 -27.10 16.79
N ALA A 272 -24.85 -26.81 18.09
CA ALA A 272 -23.85 -27.17 19.10
C ALA A 272 -24.14 -28.53 19.77
N GLU A 273 -25.38 -29.01 19.70
CA GLU A 273 -25.83 -30.29 20.29
C GLU A 273 -25.93 -31.45 19.28
N GLY A 274 -25.71 -31.20 17.97
CA GLY A 274 -25.65 -32.20 16.89
C GLY A 274 -24.23 -32.58 16.48
#